data_AF-R4UDE1-F1
#
_entry.id   AF-R4UDE1-F1
#
_cell.length_a   1.000
_cell.length_b   1.000
_cell.length_c   1.000
_cell.angle_alpha   90.00
_cell.angle_beta   90.00
_cell.angle_gamma   90.00
#
_symmetry.space_group_name_H-M   'P 1'
#
loop_
_entity.id
_entity.type
_entity.pdbx_description
1 polymer ?
#
loop_
_entity_poly.entity_id
_entity_poly.type
_entity_poly.pdbx_seq_one_letter_code
_entity_poly.pdbx_strand_id
1 'polypeptide(L)' 'TFEENDEHGLPKHFEWVEGISISGLVLGELCESPSHWRHSKTLSKWMEEHDVPGISGLDTRALTKKIR' A
#
# COMPACT_ATOMS: atom_id res chain seq x y z
N THR A 1 -18.95 -5.64 -4.34
CA THR A 1 -19.08 -4.17 -4.38
C THR A 1 -18.35 -3.61 -3.19
N PHE A 2 -17.40 -2.69 -3.38
CA PHE A 2 -16.49 -2.20 -2.33
C PHE A 2 -17.17 -1.23 -1.34
N GLU A 3 -18.49 -1.27 -1.27
CA GLU A 3 -19.36 -0.27 -0.65
C GLU A 3 -20.18 -0.86 0.50
N GLU A 4 -19.61 -1.85 1.22
CA GLU A 4 -20.14 -2.20 2.54
C GLU A 4 -19.69 -1.14 3.52
N ASN A 5 -20.58 -0.20 3.80
CA ASN A 5 -20.41 0.76 4.87
C ASN A 5 -20.88 0.15 6.20
N ASP A 6 -20.19 0.46 7.28
CA ASP A 6 -20.62 0.12 8.64
C ASP A 6 -21.79 1.01 9.08
N GLU A 7 -22.25 0.79 10.32
CA GLU A 7 -23.33 1.57 10.93
C GLU A 7 -23.00 3.07 11.08
N HIS A 8 -21.74 3.45 10.87
CA HIS A 8 -21.24 4.83 10.92
C HIS A 8 -20.96 5.42 9.54
N GLY A 9 -21.28 4.71 8.46
CA GLY A 9 -21.04 5.17 7.09
C GLY A 9 -19.58 5.09 6.65
N LEU A 10 -18.72 4.37 7.39
CA LEU A 10 -17.33 4.14 7.03
C LEU A 10 -17.17 2.85 6.24
N PRO A 11 -16.20 2.77 5.31
CA PRO A 11 -15.99 1.55 4.54
C PRO A 11 -15.45 0.45 5.46
N LYS A 12 -16.22 -0.63 5.61
CA LYS A 12 -15.99 -1.72 6.57
C LYS A 12 -14.67 -2.47 6.41
N HIS A 13 -14.01 -2.32 5.26
CA HIS A 13 -12.83 -3.09 4.88
C HIS A 13 -11.66 -2.25 4.42
N PHE A 14 -11.84 -0.93 4.36
CA PHE A 14 -10.83 -0.02 3.86
C PHE A 14 -10.98 1.31 4.58
N GLU A 15 -9.96 1.71 5.35
CA GLU A 15 -9.99 2.99 6.05
C GLU A 15 -9.64 4.17 5.14
N TRP A 16 -9.20 3.88 3.91
CA TRP A 16 -8.68 4.89 3.01
C TRP A 16 -9.11 4.70 1.56
N VAL A 17 -10.08 5.52 1.18
CA VAL A 17 -10.82 5.38 -0.07
C VAL A 17 -10.29 6.25 -1.22
N GLU A 18 -9.48 7.27 -0.93
CA GLU A 18 -9.03 8.24 -1.93
C GLU A 18 -7.51 8.40 -2.00
N GLY A 19 -6.94 8.04 -3.16
CA GLY A 19 -5.59 8.42 -3.59
C GLY A 19 -4.43 7.68 -2.92
N ILE A 20 -3.20 8.15 -3.17
CA ILE A 20 -2.01 7.82 -2.38
C ILE A 20 -1.49 9.08 -1.64
N SER A 21 -1.39 9.08 -0.30
CA SER A 21 -0.97 10.26 0.49
C SER A 21 0.56 10.44 0.55
N ILE A 22 1.31 9.37 0.34
CA ILE A 22 2.77 9.39 0.42
C ILE A 22 3.38 9.80 -0.92
N SER A 23 4.48 10.56 -0.89
CA SER A 23 5.23 10.91 -2.11
C SER A 23 6.04 9.73 -2.67
N GLY A 24 6.27 8.68 -1.88
CA GLY A 24 6.97 7.48 -2.32
C GLY A 24 7.12 6.46 -1.21
N LEU A 25 7.41 5.21 -1.60
CA LEU A 25 7.53 4.06 -0.70
C LEU A 25 8.90 3.38 -0.83
N VAL A 26 9.54 3.08 0.31
CA VAL A 26 10.81 2.32 0.36
C VAL A 26 10.58 1.02 1.13
N LEU A 27 10.88 -0.12 0.50
CA LEU A 27 10.63 -1.45 1.05
C LEU A 27 11.90 -2.30 1.08
N GLY A 28 11.95 -3.22 2.04
CA GLY A 28 12.97 -4.27 2.09
C GLY A 28 12.70 -5.37 1.08
N GLU A 29 11.47 -5.86 1.03
CA GLU A 29 11.04 -6.91 0.12
C GLU A 29 9.65 -6.55 -0.43
N LEU A 30 9.45 -6.78 -1.73
CA LEU A 30 8.17 -6.60 -2.40
C LEU A 30 7.48 -7.95 -2.52
N CYS A 31 6.19 -8.02 -2.16
CA CYS A 31 5.38 -9.20 -2.41
C CYS A 31 4.84 -9.18 -3.85
N GLU A 32 5.38 -10.05 -4.69
CA GLU A 32 4.95 -10.18 -6.09
C GLU A 32 3.63 -10.96 -6.23
N SER A 33 3.42 -11.97 -5.38
CA SER A 33 2.29 -12.90 -5.45
C SER A 33 1.48 -12.90 -4.14
N PRO A 34 0.56 -11.94 -3.95
CA PRO A 34 -0.30 -11.90 -2.77
C PRO A 34 -1.34 -13.04 -2.82
N SER A 35 -1.44 -13.79 -1.73
CA SER A 35 -2.31 -14.97 -1.59
C SER A 35 -3.53 -14.69 -0.70
N HIS A 36 -4.29 -13.63 -1.01
CA HIS A 36 -5.47 -13.24 -0.23
C HIS A 36 -6.75 -13.33 -1.07
N TRP A 37 -7.83 -13.90 -0.52
CA TRP A 37 -9.10 -14.12 -1.23
C TRP A 37 -9.81 -12.84 -1.70
N ARG A 38 -9.47 -11.69 -1.10
CA ARG A 38 -9.96 -10.35 -1.49
C ARG A 38 -8.93 -9.52 -2.24
N HIS A 39 -7.81 -10.12 -2.61
CA HIS A 39 -6.80 -9.41 -3.39
C HIS A 39 -7.44 -8.94 -4.71
N SER A 40 -7.35 -7.64 -4.96
CA SER A 40 -7.86 -7.04 -6.20
C SER A 40 -6.72 -6.64 -7.13
N LYS A 41 -5.61 -6.15 -6.57
CA LYS A 41 -4.43 -5.69 -7.31
C LYS A 41 -3.19 -5.73 -6.43
N THR A 42 -2.03 -5.92 -7.07
CA THR A 42 -0.74 -5.92 -6.37
C THR A 42 -0.40 -4.50 -5.91
N LEU A 43 0.47 -4.41 -4.89
CA LEU A 43 0.95 -3.12 -4.39
C LEU A 43 1.60 -2.30 -5.50
N SER A 44 2.43 -2.92 -6.33
CA SER A 44 3.09 -2.27 -7.46
C SER A 44 2.10 -1.66 -8.42
N LYS A 45 1.10 -2.45 -8.86
CA LYS A 45 0.10 -1.97 -9.81
C LYS A 45 -0.71 -0.81 -9.25
N TRP A 46 -1.04 -0.86 -7.97
CA TRP A 46 -1.74 0.23 -7.30
C TRP A 46 -0.89 1.50 -7.21
N MET A 47 0.40 1.40 -6.89
CA MET A 47 1.31 2.55 -6.90
C MET A 47 1.50 3.16 -8.29
N GLU A 48 1.59 2.32 -9.33
CA GLU A 48 1.66 2.75 -10.73
C GLU A 48 0.40 3.51 -11.17
N GLU A 49 -0.79 3.06 -10.77
CA GLU A 49 -2.07 3.73 -11.07
C GLU A 49 -2.17 5.14 -10.45
N HIS A 50 -1.49 5.35 -9.32
CA HIS A 50 -1.51 6.61 -8.58
C HIS A 50 -0.27 7.49 -8.84
N ASP A 51 0.59 7.11 -9.80
CA ASP A 51 1.83 7.82 -10.16
C ASP A 51 2.79 8.02 -8.98
N VAL A 52 2.82 7.06 -8.05
CA VAL A 52 3.68 7.14 -6.86
C VAL A 52 4.93 6.27 -7.02
N PRO A 53 6.14 6.83 -6.91
CA PRO A 53 7.38 6.07 -7.02
C PRO A 53 7.59 5.14 -5.82
N GLY A 54 8.08 3.94 -6.09
CA GLY A 54 8.44 2.95 -5.07
C GLY A 54 9.77 2.28 -5.38
N ILE A 55 10.51 1.91 -4.33
CA ILE A 55 11.75 1.15 -4.45
C ILE A 55 11.77 0.00 -3.43
N SER A 56 12.15 -1.20 -3.90
CA SER A 56 12.26 -2.41 -3.09
C SER A 56 13.67 -2.99 -3.11
N GLY A 57 14.01 -3.85 -2.15
CA GLY A 57 15.34 -4.48 -2.06
C GLY A 57 16.37 -3.67 -1.28
N LEU A 58 15.94 -2.69 -0.48
CA LEU A 58 16.83 -1.88 0.36
C LEU A 58 16.80 -2.35 1.81
N ASP A 59 17.95 -2.29 2.49
CA ASP A 59 17.98 -2.44 3.94
C ASP A 59 17.36 -1.20 4.62
N THR A 60 16.04 -1.26 4.84
CA THR A 60 15.26 -0.22 5.52
C THR A 60 15.69 -0.05 6.98
N ARG A 61 16.29 -1.06 7.61
CA ARG A 61 16.84 -0.97 8.97
C ARG A 61 18.11 -0.12 8.96
N ALA A 62 19.00 -0.31 8.00
CA ALA A 62 20.18 0.54 7.83
C ALA A 62 19.76 1.99 7.50
N LEU A 63 18.76 2.18 6.64
CA LEU A 63 18.22 3.51 6.31
C LEU A 63 17.66 4.22 7.55
N THR A 64 16.79 3.55 8.31
CA THR A 64 16.20 4.09 9.54
C THR A 64 17.27 4.45 10.56
N LYS A 65 18.32 3.62 10.70
CA LYS A 65 19.46 3.91 11.58
C LYS A 65 20.27 5.15 11.17
N LYS A 66 20.33 5.47 9.88
CA LYS A 66 21.01 6.69 9.40
C LYS A 66 20.19 7.95 9.62
N ILE A 67 18.85 7.84 9.64
CA ILE A 67 17.93 8.97 9.80
C ILE A 67 17.77 9.36 11.29
N ARG A 68 17.81 8.37 12.20
CA ARG A 68 17.66 8.58 13.65
C ARG A 68 18.90 9.23 14.28
#